data_AF-A0ABD0N0Z6-F1
#
_entry.id   AF-A0ABD0N0Z6-F1
#
_cell.length_a   1.000
_cell.length_b   1.000
_cell.length_c   1.000
_cell.angle_alpha   90.00
_cell.angle_beta   90.00
_cell.angle_gamma   90.00
#
_symmetry.space_group_name_H-M   'P 1'
#
loop_
_entity.id
_entity.type
_entity.pdbx_description
1 polymer ?
#
loop_
_entity_poly.entity_id
_entity_poly.type
_entity_poly.pdbx_seq_one_letter_code
_entity_poly.pdbx_strand_id
1 'polypeptide(L)' 'VRMLDGEVTDVVEAQSLSLNSQHIHIYSASWGPEDDGKTVDGPAKLAKEAFLQGVTE' A
#
# COMPACT_ATOMS: atom_id res chain seq x y z
N VAL A 1 -2.68 5.90 -8.65
CA VAL A 1 -3.25 4.54 -8.82
C VAL A 1 -4.70 4.55 -8.34
N ARG A 2 -5.66 4.06 -9.12
CA ARG A 2 -7.07 3.94 -8.66
C ARG A 2 -7.27 2.56 -8.04
N MET A 3 -7.18 2.50 -6.73
CA MET A 3 -7.24 1.24 -5.97
C MET A 3 -8.31 1.25 -4.86
N LEU A 4 -8.81 2.42 -4.46
CA LEU A 4 -9.78 2.59 -3.36
C LEU A 4 -11.24 2.51 -3.81
N ASP A 5 -11.49 2.44 -5.12
CA ASP A 5 -12.84 2.40 -5.68
C ASP A 5 -13.29 0.94 -5.88
N GLY A 6 -13.35 0.21 -4.77
CA GLY A 6 -13.62 -1.23 -4.73
C GLY A 6 -13.13 -1.87 -3.43
N GLU A 7 -13.19 -3.20 -3.37
CA GLU A 7 -12.63 -3.96 -2.26
C GLU A 7 -11.10 -3.79 -2.22
N VAL A 8 -10.59 -3.30 -1.10
CA VAL A 8 -9.16 -3.12 -0.87
C VAL A 8 -8.63 -4.34 -0.12
N THR A 9 -7.79 -5.11 -0.79
CA THR A 9 -7.14 -6.30 -0.24
C THR A 9 -5.63 -6.10 -0.15
N ASP A 10 -4.93 -6.94 0.63
CA ASP A 10 -3.46 -6.94 0.73
C ASP A 10 -2.77 -6.97 -0.65
N VAL A 11 -3.34 -7.72 -1.59
CA VAL A 11 -2.84 -7.81 -2.98
C VAL A 11 -2.98 -6.47 -3.70
N VAL A 12 -4.12 -5.78 -3.55
CA VAL A 12 -4.40 -4.48 -4.20
C VAL A 12 -3.47 -3.40 -3.64
N GLU A 13 -3.23 -3.40 -2.33
CA GLU A 13 -2.25 -2.51 -1.70
C GLU A 13 -0.83 -2.77 -2.23
N ALA A 14 -0.38 -4.03 -2.22
CA ALA A 14 0.94 -4.42 -2.70
C ALA A 14 1.18 -4.07 -4.18
N GLN A 15 0.20 -4.31 -5.04
CA GLN A 15 0.26 -3.94 -6.46
C GLN A 15 0.30 -2.43 -6.66
N SER A 16 -0.42 -1.68 -5.83
CA SER A 16 -0.43 -0.21 -5.89
C SER A 16 0.91 0.39 -5.46
N LEU A 17 1.55 -0.20 -4.44
CA LEU A 17 2.85 0.23 -3.91
C LEU A 17 4.04 -0.16 -4.80
N SER A 18 3.91 -1.22 -5.59
CA SER A 18 4.97 -1.72 -6.48
C SER A 18 4.83 -1.25 -7.95
N LEU A 19 3.82 -0.43 -8.26
CA LEU A 19 3.52 -0.05 -9.64
C LEU A 19 4.66 0.75 -10.28
N ASN A 20 5.39 0.14 -11.21
CA ASN A 20 6.45 0.80 -11.96
C ASN A 20 7.51 1.47 -11.05
N SER A 21 7.98 0.77 -10.02
CA SER A 21 8.96 1.26 -9.04
C SER A 21 10.24 1.86 -9.66
N GLN A 22 10.68 1.32 -10.80
CA GLN A 22 11.85 1.82 -11.54
C GLN A 22 11.61 3.15 -12.29
N HIS A 23 10.37 3.64 -12.31
CA HIS A 23 9.97 4.88 -12.99
C HIS A 23 9.32 5.89 -12.03
N ILE A 24 8.51 5.42 -11.08
CA ILE A 24 7.81 6.26 -10.12
C ILE A 24 8.70 6.48 -8.91
N HIS A 25 9.17 7.72 -8.77
CA HIS A 25 10.07 8.11 -7.69
C HIS A 25 9.36 8.36 -6.36
N ILE A 26 8.10 8.80 -6.40
CA ILE A 26 7.34 9.20 -5.19
C ILE A 26 5.91 8.70 -5.30
N TYR A 27 5.46 8.02 -4.25
CA TYR A 27 4.07 7.66 -4.02
C TYR A 27 3.52 8.53 -2.89
N SER A 28 2.27 8.97 -3.02
CA SER A 28 1.55 9.68 -1.97
C SER A 28 0.23 8.96 -1.72
N ALA A 29 0.05 8.50 -0.48
CA ALA A 29 -1.11 7.72 -0.04
C ALA A 29 -1.59 8.26 1.30
N SER A 30 -2.90 8.27 1.50
CA SER A 30 -3.57 8.67 2.75
C SER A 30 -4.73 7.74 3.08
N TRP A 31 -4.61 6.48 2.65
CA TRP A 31 -5.46 5.37 3.07
C TRP A 31 -4.77 4.60 4.19
N GLY A 32 -5.53 3.83 4.94
CA GLY A 32 -5.06 3.10 6.11
C GLY A 32 -6.23 2.53 6.90
N PRO A 33 -5.99 2.11 8.16
CA PRO A 33 -7.05 1.68 9.06
C PRO A 33 -8.09 2.78 9.29
N GLU A 34 -9.24 2.41 9.83
CA GLU A 34 -10.30 3.38 10.14
C GLU A 34 -9.88 4.33 11.28
N ASP A 35 -10.06 5.64 11.07
CA ASP A 35 -9.69 6.70 12.02
C ASP A 35 -10.71 6.86 13.18
N ASP A 36 -11.14 5.76 13.78
CA ASP A 36 -12.18 5.73 14.83
C ASP A 36 -11.64 5.83 16.26
N GLY A 37 -10.31 5.90 16.41
CA GLY A 37 -9.61 5.95 17.69
C GLY A 37 -9.61 4.62 18.46
N LYS A 38 -10.02 3.52 17.83
CA LYS A 38 -10.11 2.18 18.44
C LYS A 38 -9.42 1.11 17.60
N THR A 39 -9.33 1.33 16.30
CA THR A 39 -8.72 0.41 15.36
C THR A 39 -7.20 0.49 15.44
N VAL A 40 -6.57 -0.67 15.54
CA VAL A 40 -5.11 -0.83 15.47
C VAL A 40 -4.84 -1.86 14.38
N ASP A 41 -4.39 -1.39 13.23
CA ASP A 41 -4.10 -2.24 12.08
C ASP A 41 -2.95 -1.65 11.24
N GLY A 42 -2.48 -2.38 10.23
CA GLY A 42 -1.42 -1.95 9.34
C GLY A 42 -1.25 -2.89 8.15
N PRO A 43 -0.20 -2.70 7.33
CA PRO A 43 -0.05 -3.46 6.10
C PRO A 43 0.06 -4.96 6.39
N ALA A 44 -0.65 -5.75 5.60
CA ALA A 44 -0.56 -7.21 5.63
C ALA A 44 0.73 -7.69 4.91
N LYS A 45 0.87 -8.99 4.67
CA LYS A 45 2.16 -9.58 4.28
C LYS A 45 2.67 -9.02 2.96
N LEU A 46 1.82 -8.95 1.94
CA LEU A 46 2.23 -8.51 0.60
C LEU A 46 2.50 -7.02 0.56
N ALA A 47 1.67 -6.21 1.22
CA ALA A 47 1.91 -4.78 1.34
C ALA A 47 3.23 -4.47 2.06
N LYS A 48 3.57 -5.24 3.11
CA LYS A 48 4.88 -5.15 3.79
C LYS A 48 6.04 -5.52 2.87
N GLU A 49 5.90 -6.60 2.09
CA GLU A 49 6.91 -7.02 1.12
C GLU A 49 7.13 -5.95 0.04
N ALA A 50 6.05 -5.32 -0.46
CA ALA A 50 6.14 -4.23 -1.44
C ALA A 50 6.90 -3.01 -0.88
N PHE A 51 6.69 -2.65 0.39
CA PHE A 51 7.50 -1.62 1.05
C PHE A 51 8.97 -1.99 1.14
N LEU A 52 9.28 -3.23 1.52
CA LEU A 52 10.67 -3.71 1.61
C LEU A 52 11.35 -3.67 0.24
N GLN A 53 10.68 -4.15 -0.81
CA GLN A 53 11.20 -4.10 -2.18
C GLN A 53 11.48 -2.66 -2.62
N GLY A 54 10.54 -1.73 -2.37
CA GLY A 54 10.68 -0.33 -2.77
C GLY A 54 11.83 0.44 -2.09
N VAL A 55 12.44 -0.10 -1.02
CA VAL A 55 13.62 0.50 -0.38
C VAL A 55 14.93 -0.25 -0.68
N THR A 56 14.85 -1.50 -1.17
CA THR A 56 16.03 -2.33 -1.45
C THR A 56 16.42 -2.43 -2.92
N GLU A 57 15.46 -2.19 -3.83
CA GLU A 57 15.66 -2.23 -5.29
C GLU A 57 15.84 -0.84 -5.90
#